data_AF-A0A0P8ADI7-F1
#
_entry.id   AF-A0A0P8ADI7-F1
#
_cell.length_a   1.000
_cell.length_b   1.000
_cell.length_c   1.000
_cell.angle_alpha   90.00
_cell.angle_beta   90.00
_cell.angle_gamma   90.00
#
_symmetry.space_group_name_H-M   'P 1'
#
loop_
_entity.id
_entity.type
_entity.pdbx_description
1 polymer ?
#
loop_
_entity_poly.entity_id
_entity_poly.type
_entity_poly.pdbx_seq_one_letter_code
_entity_poly.pdbx_strand_id
1 'polypeptide(L)'
;MGKYIEVQITDLMEEHKEELYNAFAARKEQKQANPEPIAKQKSREVQTIQKTLGGSLVSIIPKVRTTDGHLMDWDRDTIVKQLLKETKLCEQFYGTSGINEEEAKGIAKETEKRIKDMNVKFLSGPLVRELVNIILLEHGHTEWRNISTRVGTPVFDAYRIDMGSGFEARDNANLQENAETSHKKKADKMSKEQYLLMIPPKLADSHLNGDIHIHDLEYFGTRAFCQDWDLRYFFYYGLMPDGSGTKASVAGPAKKAEVAILHAVKALGSAQTNFAGGQGFYNFLTFIAPYFEGMSYDQVEQLTQMFVYEMTQMMVARGGQLVFSSVQLSPGVPLLWRDKPVVYKGKVWDGVQAPKRTYGEFEREVRLGFEAMMNVMLKGDYWGKPFNFPKPEISLEPDFMTEDEEFNRTHPELLSYNELYTKAFELAARYGTPYFDNQLPEYRGAGKGISCYQCCAYNFSSSHDKDSEFEDKLYFREGKHFSMGAWQVVSLNCPRAAYKAKKDDDSLFRELKNMMDQCMDL
;
A
#
# COMPACT_ATOMS: atom_id res chain seq x y z
N MET A 1 25.89 -16.18 34.53
CA MET A 1 25.24 -15.59 35.72
C MET A 1 24.24 -14.58 35.21
N GLY A 2 22.97 -15.00 35.07
CA GLY A 2 21.95 -14.23 34.37
C GLY A 2 21.40 -13.10 35.22
N LYS A 3 21.26 -11.91 34.62
CA LYS A 3 20.35 -10.86 35.07
C LYS A 3 19.45 -10.51 33.89
N TYR A 4 18.23 -11.02 33.94
CA TYR A 4 17.14 -10.55 33.09
C TYR A 4 16.88 -9.09 33.46
N ILE A 5 16.85 -8.21 32.45
CA ILE A 5 16.27 -6.88 32.60
C ILE A 5 14.76 -7.10 32.42
N GLU A 6 14.02 -7.11 33.53
CA GLU A 6 12.58 -6.88 33.49
C GLU A 6 12.35 -5.48 32.91
N VAL A 7 11.85 -5.41 31.68
CA VAL A 7 11.26 -4.19 31.16
C VAL A 7 9.96 -4.00 31.95
N GLN A 8 10.00 -3.12 32.95
CA GLN A 8 8.81 -2.62 33.60
C GLN A 8 7.95 -1.92 32.54
N ILE A 9 6.93 -2.62 32.06
CA ILE A 9 5.75 -1.99 31.45
C ILE A 9 5.03 -1.37 32.63
N THR A 10 5.36 -0.12 32.96
CA THR A 10 4.55 0.67 33.88
C THR A 10 3.18 0.88 33.24
N ASP A 11 2.12 0.57 34.00
CA ASP A 11 0.75 0.94 33.71
C ASP A 11 0.64 2.47 33.61
N LEU A 12 0.95 3.02 32.43
CA LEU A 12 0.77 4.43 32.06
C LEU A 12 -0.66 4.94 32.35
N MET A 13 -1.61 4.02 32.54
CA MET A 13 -3.01 4.30 32.85
C MET A 13 -3.28 4.71 34.30
N GLU A 14 -2.48 4.27 35.28
CA GLU A 14 -2.71 4.67 36.69
C GLU A 14 -1.96 5.96 37.05
N GLU A 15 -0.74 6.15 36.53
CA GLU A 15 0.07 7.33 36.86
C GLU A 15 -0.53 8.65 36.34
N HIS A 16 -1.30 8.63 35.24
CA HIS A 16 -1.88 9.84 34.64
C HIS A 16 -3.41 9.94 34.76
N LYS A 17 -4.05 8.98 35.44
CA LYS A 17 -5.51 8.95 35.64
C LYS A 17 -6.00 10.15 36.45
N GLU A 18 -5.27 10.45 37.52
CA GLU A 18 -5.50 11.58 38.41
C GLU A 18 -5.30 12.90 37.66
N GLU A 19 -4.24 13.04 36.86
CA GLU A 19 -3.98 14.25 36.07
C GLU A 19 -5.09 14.52 35.04
N LEU A 20 -5.53 13.49 34.32
CA LEU A 20 -6.64 13.59 33.37
C LEU A 20 -7.95 13.92 34.09
N TYR A 21 -8.26 13.25 35.19
CA TYR A 21 -9.46 13.50 35.98
C TYR A 21 -9.47 14.93 36.53
N ASN A 22 -8.34 15.42 37.04
CA ASN A 22 -8.17 16.77 37.55
C ASN A 22 -8.25 17.83 36.44
N ALA A 23 -7.73 17.56 35.23
CA ALA A 23 -7.88 18.44 34.07
C ALA A 23 -9.35 18.54 33.60
N PHE A 24 -10.11 17.44 33.66
CA PHE A 24 -11.54 17.42 33.36
C PHE A 24 -12.38 18.12 34.46
N ALA A 25 -12.00 17.97 35.73
CA ALA A 25 -12.65 18.63 36.86
C ALA A 25 -12.40 20.14 36.89
N ALA A 26 -11.17 20.60 36.61
CA ALA A 26 -10.80 22.02 36.55
C ALA A 26 -11.58 22.77 35.45
N ARG A 27 -11.88 22.11 34.32
CA ARG A 27 -12.77 22.65 33.28
C ARG A 27 -14.24 22.77 33.71
N LYS A 28 -14.66 21.98 34.69
CA LYS A 28 -16.02 22.00 35.25
C LYS A 28 -16.17 23.14 36.26
N GLU A 29 -15.15 23.40 37.06
CA GLU A 29 -15.11 24.51 38.03
C GLU A 29 -14.93 25.88 37.35
N GLN A 30 -14.14 25.98 36.27
CA GLN A 30 -14.04 27.22 35.49
C GLN A 30 -15.37 27.63 34.80
N LYS A 31 -16.33 26.71 34.67
CA LYS A 31 -17.70 27.02 34.19
C LYS A 31 -18.66 27.48 35.30
N GLN A 32 -18.25 27.43 36.57
CA GLN A 32 -19.07 27.85 37.72
C GLN A 32 -18.64 29.19 38.36
N ALA A 33 -17.65 29.88 37.81
CA ALA A 33 -17.36 31.26 38.19
C ALA A 33 -18.31 32.23 37.46
N ASN A 34 -19.32 32.72 38.17
CA ASN A 34 -20.23 33.78 37.74
C ASN A 34 -19.46 35.06 37.35
N PRO A 35 -19.63 35.61 36.14
CA PRO A 35 -19.41 37.03 35.92
C PRO A 35 -20.65 37.83 36.37
N GLU A 36 -20.42 38.99 37.00
CA GLU A 36 -21.43 39.97 37.37
C GLU A 36 -22.35 40.37 36.19
N PRO A 37 -23.61 40.76 36.46
CA PRO A 37 -24.61 40.93 35.41
C PRO A 37 -24.40 42.22 34.62
N ILE A 38 -23.91 42.09 33.39
CA ILE A 38 -24.05 43.13 32.36
C ILE A 38 -25.52 43.16 31.93
N ALA A 39 -26.17 44.30 32.09
CA ALA A 39 -27.56 44.54 31.68
C ALA A 39 -27.74 44.29 30.18
N LYS A 40 -28.18 43.08 29.81
CA LYS A 40 -28.66 42.77 28.46
C LYS A 40 -30.14 43.16 28.36
N GLN A 41 -30.43 44.04 27.40
CA GLN A 41 -31.75 44.27 26.85
C GLN A 41 -32.47 42.93 26.63
N LYS A 42 -33.67 42.79 27.21
CA LYS A 42 -34.59 41.69 26.90
C LYS A 42 -35.01 41.80 25.44
N SER A 43 -34.27 41.19 24.52
CA SER A 43 -34.86 40.74 23.27
C SER A 43 -35.78 39.57 23.62
N ARG A 44 -37.09 39.77 23.51
CA ARG A 44 -38.05 38.66 23.52
C ARG A 44 -37.65 37.71 22.38
N GLU A 45 -37.05 36.57 22.70
CA GLU A 45 -37.07 35.43 21.79
C GLU A 45 -38.53 34.99 21.68
N VAL A 46 -39.20 35.47 20.63
CA VAL A 46 -40.52 34.98 20.27
C VAL A 46 -40.32 33.62 19.62
N GLN A 47 -40.43 32.55 20.40
CA GLN A 47 -40.69 31.22 19.83
C GLN A 47 -42.12 31.24 19.28
N THR A 48 -42.25 31.39 17.97
CA THR A 48 -43.53 31.33 17.27
C THR A 48 -44.06 29.90 17.32
N ILE A 49 -44.88 29.59 18.32
CA ILE A 49 -45.58 28.30 18.41
C ILE A 49 -46.77 28.35 17.46
N GLN A 50 -46.65 27.72 16.29
CA GLN A 50 -47.79 27.51 15.40
C GLN A 50 -48.71 26.45 16.02
N LYS A 51 -49.90 26.85 16.47
CA LYS A 51 -50.98 25.95 16.89
C LYS A 51 -51.90 25.69 15.70
N THR A 52 -52.22 24.43 15.44
CA THR A 52 -53.35 24.10 14.56
C THR A 52 -54.66 24.50 15.26
N LEU A 53 -55.71 24.81 14.49
CA LEU A 53 -57.04 25.23 14.98
C LEU A 53 -57.68 24.24 16.00
N GLY A 54 -57.14 23.02 16.16
CA GLY A 54 -57.56 22.00 17.13
C GLY A 54 -56.67 21.82 18.36
N GLY A 55 -55.68 22.68 18.63
CA GLY A 55 -54.89 22.63 19.88
C GLY A 55 -53.74 21.63 19.93
N SER A 56 -53.50 20.86 18.87
CA SER A 56 -52.30 20.01 18.73
C SER A 56 -51.04 20.85 18.47
N LEU A 57 -50.02 20.64 19.31
CA LEU A 57 -48.67 21.19 19.15
C LEU A 57 -48.08 20.69 17.82
N VAL A 58 -47.68 21.61 16.93
CA VAL A 58 -46.88 21.24 15.76
C VAL A 58 -45.51 20.80 16.30
N SER A 59 -45.13 19.55 16.05
CA SER A 59 -43.79 19.04 16.36
C SER A 59 -42.76 19.90 15.62
N ILE A 60 -42.06 20.77 16.37
CA ILE A 60 -40.98 21.59 15.83
C ILE A 60 -39.78 20.67 15.69
N ILE A 61 -39.38 20.38 14.45
CA ILE A 61 -38.15 19.60 14.23
C ILE A 61 -36.98 20.40 14.82
N PRO A 62 -36.14 19.78 15.68
CA PRO A 62 -35.00 20.48 16.26
C PRO A 62 -33.99 20.87 15.18
N LYS A 63 -33.16 21.88 15.48
CA LYS A 63 -32.01 22.21 14.63
C LYS A 63 -31.12 20.99 14.43
N VAL A 64 -30.61 20.84 13.20
CA VAL A 64 -29.74 19.74 12.81
C VAL A 64 -28.29 20.15 13.01
N ARG A 65 -27.51 19.34 13.72
CA ARG A 65 -26.05 19.44 13.70
C ARG A 65 -25.51 18.80 12.42
N THR A 66 -24.99 19.62 11.51
CA THR A 66 -24.41 19.18 10.24
C THR A 66 -23.07 18.46 10.45
N THR A 67 -22.61 17.75 9.42
CA THR A 67 -21.37 16.95 9.46
C THR A 67 -20.11 17.81 9.67
N ASP A 68 -20.13 19.06 9.22
CA ASP A 68 -19.09 20.08 9.42
C ASP A 68 -19.23 20.85 10.75
N GLY A 69 -20.21 20.49 11.60
CA GLY A 69 -20.31 20.94 12.98
C GLY A 69 -21.25 22.13 13.24
N HIS A 70 -21.92 22.65 12.21
CA HIS A 70 -22.85 23.78 12.34
C HIS A 70 -24.25 23.35 12.80
N LEU A 71 -25.00 24.27 13.42
CA LEU A 71 -26.42 24.05 13.75
C LEU A 71 -27.29 24.81 12.75
N MET A 72 -28.07 24.07 11.96
CA MET A 72 -28.95 24.63 10.93
C MET A 72 -30.41 24.31 11.23
N ASP A 73 -31.31 25.15 10.73
CA ASP A 73 -32.74 24.84 10.73
C ASP A 73 -33.02 23.64 9.81
N TRP A 74 -34.06 22.88 10.11
CA TRP A 74 -34.44 21.73 9.29
C TRP A 74 -34.81 22.16 7.87
N ASP A 75 -34.14 21.58 6.89
CA ASP A 75 -34.45 21.74 5.47
C ASP A 75 -34.52 20.36 4.79
N ARG A 76 -35.73 19.94 4.44
CA ARG A 76 -35.98 18.68 3.73
C ARG A 76 -35.31 18.65 2.35
N ASP A 77 -35.17 19.80 1.67
CA ASP A 77 -34.58 19.85 0.33
C ASP A 77 -33.09 19.49 0.35
N THR A 78 -32.45 19.54 1.51
CA THR A 78 -31.09 19.04 1.70
C THR A 78 -30.99 17.53 1.46
N ILE A 79 -31.99 16.74 1.86
CA ILE A 79 -32.04 15.29 1.58
C ILE A 79 -32.21 15.06 0.07
N VAL A 80 -33.11 15.81 -0.57
CA VAL A 80 -33.36 15.69 -2.02
C VAL A 80 -32.07 15.96 -2.82
N LYS A 81 -31.37 17.05 -2.50
CA LYS A 81 -30.09 17.41 -3.13
C LYS A 81 -29.01 16.36 -2.89
N GLN A 82 -28.93 15.80 -1.68
CA GLN A 82 -27.98 14.75 -1.33
C GLN A 82 -28.23 13.48 -2.15
N LEU A 83 -29.47 12.98 -2.17
CA LEU A 83 -29.87 11.80 -2.92
C LEU A 83 -29.59 11.94 -4.42
N LEU A 84 -30.00 13.06 -5.03
CA LEU A 84 -29.76 13.33 -6.45
C LEU A 84 -28.27 13.46 -6.81
N LYS A 85 -27.44 13.89 -5.86
CA LYS A 85 -25.99 14.02 -6.07
C LYS A 85 -25.27 12.69 -5.92
N GLU A 86 -25.48 12.02 -4.79
CA GLU A 86 -24.66 10.87 -4.39
C GLU A 86 -25.06 9.60 -5.15
N THR A 87 -26.36 9.33 -5.33
CA THR A 87 -26.84 8.11 -6.00
C THR A 87 -26.43 7.99 -7.46
N LYS A 88 -25.94 9.06 -8.10
CA LYS A 88 -25.32 9.02 -9.43
C LYS A 88 -24.15 8.05 -9.50
N LEU A 89 -23.47 7.78 -8.38
CA LEU A 89 -22.40 6.78 -8.31
C LEU A 89 -22.90 5.36 -8.59
N CYS A 90 -24.21 5.10 -8.52
CA CYS A 90 -24.77 3.80 -8.91
C CYS A 90 -24.59 3.51 -10.41
N GLU A 91 -24.54 4.54 -11.25
CA GLU A 91 -24.29 4.35 -12.68
C GLU A 91 -22.89 3.76 -12.91
N GLN A 92 -21.92 4.18 -12.08
CA GLN A 92 -20.54 3.74 -12.16
C GLN A 92 -20.31 2.37 -11.51
N PHE A 93 -20.87 2.12 -10.32
CA PHE A 93 -20.53 0.95 -9.50
C PHE A 93 -21.55 -0.20 -9.58
N TYR A 94 -22.80 0.13 -9.93
CA TYR A 94 -23.89 -0.84 -9.97
C TYR A 94 -24.52 -0.96 -11.37
N GLY A 95 -24.18 -0.08 -12.32
CA GLY A 95 -24.78 -0.03 -13.65
C GLY A 95 -26.27 0.36 -13.63
N THR A 96 -26.75 0.94 -12.53
CA THR A 96 -28.15 1.36 -12.34
C THR A 96 -28.25 2.88 -12.30
N SER A 97 -29.39 3.43 -12.72
CA SER A 97 -29.61 4.87 -12.69
C SER A 97 -29.66 5.41 -11.27
N GLY A 98 -29.19 6.65 -11.10
CA GLY A 98 -29.42 7.40 -9.87
C GLY A 98 -30.91 7.66 -9.64
N ILE A 99 -31.27 7.99 -8.40
CA ILE A 99 -32.64 8.32 -8.00
C ILE A 99 -33.16 9.54 -8.77
N ASN A 100 -34.44 9.55 -9.12
CA ASN A 100 -35.06 10.70 -9.76
C ASN A 100 -35.60 11.72 -8.74
N GLU A 101 -35.96 12.91 -9.20
CA GLU A 101 -36.39 14.01 -8.32
C GLU A 101 -37.70 13.73 -7.57
N GLU A 102 -38.63 12.99 -8.19
CA GLU A 102 -39.91 12.65 -7.58
C GLU A 102 -39.74 11.66 -6.42
N GLU A 103 -38.99 10.58 -6.66
CA GLU A 103 -38.66 9.59 -5.64
C GLU A 103 -37.85 10.21 -4.50
N ALA A 104 -36.85 11.04 -4.82
CA ALA A 104 -36.06 11.74 -3.80
C ALA A 104 -36.93 12.63 -2.90
N LYS A 105 -37.91 13.35 -3.48
CA LYS A 105 -38.90 14.13 -2.71
C LYS A 105 -39.80 13.22 -1.85
N GLY A 106 -40.18 12.05 -2.36
CA GLY A 106 -40.91 11.02 -1.63
C GLY A 106 -40.17 10.55 -0.37
N ILE A 107 -38.92 10.07 -0.55
CA ILE A 107 -38.04 9.61 0.53
C ILE A 107 -37.80 10.72 1.57
N ALA A 108 -37.54 11.95 1.11
CA ALA A 108 -37.31 13.08 2.00
C ALA A 108 -38.56 13.46 2.83
N LYS A 109 -39.75 13.37 2.23
CA LYS A 109 -41.02 13.62 2.94
C LYS A 109 -41.29 12.55 4.00
N GLU A 110 -40.99 11.28 3.69
CA GLU A 110 -41.12 10.20 4.66
C GLU A 110 -40.11 10.32 5.80
N THR A 111 -38.86 10.69 5.49
CA THR A 111 -37.82 10.92 6.49
C THR A 111 -38.25 12.03 7.48
N GLU A 112 -38.78 13.14 6.96
CA GLU A 112 -39.30 14.23 7.77
C GLU A 112 -40.43 13.75 8.71
N LYS A 113 -41.33 12.91 8.20
CA LYS A 113 -42.42 12.34 9.00
C LYS A 113 -41.86 11.50 10.15
N ARG A 114 -40.91 10.59 9.88
CA ARG A 114 -40.28 9.76 10.93
C ARG A 114 -39.58 10.60 11.98
N ILE A 115 -38.87 11.65 11.57
CA ILE A 115 -38.19 12.56 12.52
C ILE A 115 -39.20 13.26 13.43
N LYS A 116 -40.33 13.73 12.89
CA LYS A 116 -41.42 14.31 13.68
C LYS A 116 -42.00 13.31 14.68
N ASP A 117 -42.17 12.06 14.25
CA ASP A 117 -42.74 10.98 15.05
C ASP A 117 -41.79 10.51 16.18
N MET A 118 -40.47 10.57 15.96
CA MET A 118 -39.46 10.21 16.97
C MET A 118 -39.37 11.21 18.13
N ASN A 119 -39.84 12.45 17.95
CA ASN A 119 -39.83 13.51 18.97
C ASN A 119 -38.47 13.69 19.68
N VAL A 120 -37.38 13.66 18.91
CA VAL A 120 -36.01 13.77 19.45
C VAL A 120 -35.67 15.20 19.85
N LYS A 121 -34.88 15.36 20.92
CA LYS A 121 -34.37 16.67 21.36
C LYS A 121 -33.15 17.15 20.58
N PHE A 122 -32.46 16.22 19.92
CA PHE A 122 -31.23 16.47 19.18
C PHE A 122 -31.25 15.67 17.89
N LEU A 123 -30.89 16.33 16.80
CA LEU A 123 -30.83 15.74 15.48
C LEU A 123 -29.46 16.04 14.87
N SER A 124 -28.83 15.01 14.32
CA SER A 124 -27.52 15.11 13.66
C SER A 124 -27.64 14.65 12.21
N GLY A 125 -26.78 15.20 11.35
CA GLY A 125 -26.67 14.75 9.95
C GLY A 125 -26.51 13.23 9.81
N PRO A 126 -25.64 12.57 10.59
CA PRO A 126 -25.55 11.11 10.61
C PRO A 126 -26.87 10.41 10.93
N LEU A 127 -27.61 10.85 11.95
CA LEU A 127 -28.89 10.23 12.30
C LEU A 127 -29.94 10.41 11.18
N VAL A 128 -29.99 11.59 10.56
CA VAL A 128 -30.86 11.84 9.40
C VAL A 128 -30.51 10.90 8.25
N ARG A 129 -29.22 10.72 7.96
CA ARG A 129 -28.74 9.82 6.91
C ARG A 129 -29.10 8.36 7.18
N GLU A 130 -29.01 7.89 8.43
CA GLU A 130 -29.45 6.54 8.79
C GLU A 130 -30.96 6.35 8.56
N LEU A 131 -31.78 7.34 8.88
CA LEU A 131 -33.23 7.28 8.60
C LEU A 131 -33.52 7.23 7.10
N VAL A 132 -32.81 8.02 6.29
CA VAL A 132 -32.91 7.96 4.83
C VAL A 132 -32.52 6.55 4.33
N ASN A 133 -31.41 6.00 4.81
CA ASN A 133 -30.93 4.67 4.42
C ASN A 133 -31.92 3.56 4.78
N ILE A 134 -32.60 3.66 5.93
CA ILE A 134 -33.68 2.72 6.32
C ILE A 134 -34.83 2.78 5.31
N ILE A 135 -35.28 3.97 4.94
CA ILE A 135 -36.40 4.14 3.99
C ILE A 135 -36.00 3.62 2.59
N LEU A 136 -34.78 3.90 2.14
CA LEU A 136 -34.27 3.36 0.87
C LEU A 136 -34.33 1.82 0.86
N LEU A 137 -33.93 1.17 1.96
CA LEU A 137 -34.01 -0.29 2.08
C LEU A 137 -35.43 -0.82 2.09
N GLU A 138 -36.35 -0.16 2.81
CA GLU A 138 -37.76 -0.56 2.83
C GLU A 138 -38.43 -0.43 1.46
N HIS A 139 -37.93 0.47 0.62
CA HIS A 139 -38.33 0.63 -0.78
C HIS A 139 -37.60 -0.33 -1.74
N GLY A 140 -36.68 -1.16 -1.24
CA GLY A 140 -35.94 -2.14 -2.04
C GLY A 140 -34.68 -1.61 -2.72
N HIS A 141 -34.29 -0.36 -2.49
CA HIS A 141 -33.14 0.29 -3.11
C HIS A 141 -31.84 0.07 -2.32
N THR A 142 -31.31 -1.15 -2.43
CA THR A 142 -30.08 -1.54 -1.71
C THR A 142 -28.85 -0.82 -2.27
N GLU A 143 -28.80 -0.60 -3.57
CA GLU A 143 -27.75 0.11 -4.30
C GLU A 143 -27.65 1.58 -3.88
N TRP A 144 -28.78 2.30 -3.84
CA TRP A 144 -28.81 3.70 -3.40
C TRP A 144 -28.46 3.82 -1.92
N ARG A 145 -28.92 2.86 -1.10
CA ARG A 145 -28.53 2.80 0.31
C ARG A 145 -27.02 2.60 0.46
N ASN A 146 -26.41 1.69 -0.29
CA ASN A 146 -24.97 1.42 -0.17
C ASN A 146 -24.14 2.66 -0.53
N ILE A 147 -24.48 3.34 -1.62
CA ILE A 147 -23.83 4.61 -2.01
C ILE A 147 -24.08 5.74 -1.01
N SER A 148 -25.27 5.79 -0.40
CA SER A 148 -25.63 6.82 0.59
C SER A 148 -25.15 6.49 2.01
N THR A 149 -24.54 5.32 2.22
CA THR A 149 -24.08 4.89 3.54
C THR A 149 -22.86 5.68 3.97
N ARG A 150 -22.84 6.10 5.24
CA ARG A 150 -21.65 6.69 5.86
C ARG A 150 -20.77 5.58 6.40
N VAL A 151 -19.56 5.46 5.89
CA VAL A 151 -18.54 4.55 6.41
C VAL A 151 -17.82 5.12 7.63
N GLY A 152 -17.39 4.26 8.55
CA GLY A 152 -16.66 4.69 9.74
C GLY A 152 -16.57 3.61 10.80
N THR A 153 -16.11 4.00 12.00
CA THR A 153 -15.99 3.07 13.11
C THR A 153 -16.65 3.64 14.37
N PRO A 154 -17.24 2.81 15.24
CA PRO A 154 -17.69 3.24 16.57
C PRO A 154 -16.56 3.89 17.36
N VAL A 155 -16.89 4.85 18.23
CA VAL A 155 -15.91 5.57 19.07
C VAL A 155 -15.10 4.60 19.94
N PHE A 156 -15.75 3.57 20.49
CA PHE A 156 -15.08 2.54 21.27
C PHE A 156 -13.98 1.82 20.47
N ASP A 157 -14.28 1.42 19.24
CA ASP A 157 -13.33 0.76 18.36
C ASP A 157 -12.20 1.70 17.93
N ALA A 158 -12.53 2.95 17.59
CA ALA A 158 -11.52 3.97 17.26
C ALA A 158 -10.52 4.15 18.40
N TYR A 159 -11.03 4.24 19.64
CA TYR A 159 -10.21 4.36 20.83
C TYR A 159 -9.35 3.11 21.06
N ARG A 160 -9.90 1.91 20.87
CA ARG A 160 -9.11 0.67 20.96
C ARG A 160 -7.98 0.61 19.93
N ILE A 161 -8.20 1.14 18.72
CA ILE A 161 -7.13 1.26 17.71
C ILE A 161 -6.03 2.19 18.20
N ASP A 162 -6.37 3.33 18.82
CA ASP A 162 -5.37 4.24 19.40
C ASP A 162 -4.55 3.59 20.50
N MET A 163 -5.19 2.72 21.31
CA MET A 163 -4.54 1.95 22.36
C MET A 163 -3.80 0.70 21.86
N GLY A 164 -3.65 0.50 20.54
CA GLY A 164 -2.95 -0.65 19.94
C GLY A 164 -3.67 -2.00 20.03
N SER A 165 -4.83 -2.08 20.71
CA SER A 165 -5.57 -3.33 20.97
C SER A 165 -6.80 -3.53 20.09
N GLY A 166 -7.01 -2.63 19.13
CA GLY A 166 -8.19 -2.59 18.27
C GLY A 166 -8.11 -3.43 17.01
N PHE A 167 -8.78 -2.96 15.96
CA PHE A 167 -8.82 -3.57 14.63
C PHE A 167 -7.41 -3.92 14.13
N GLU A 168 -7.24 -5.16 13.66
CA GLU A 168 -5.99 -5.66 13.06
C GLU A 168 -4.75 -5.43 13.94
N ALA A 169 -4.90 -5.53 15.27
CA ALA A 169 -3.80 -5.41 16.22
C ALA A 169 -2.66 -6.40 15.95
N ARG A 170 -2.96 -7.57 15.36
CA ARG A 170 -2.01 -8.69 15.20
C ARG A 170 -1.83 -9.16 13.75
N ASP A 171 -2.37 -8.43 12.79
CA ASP A 171 -2.49 -8.93 11.42
C ASP A 171 -1.24 -8.64 10.57
N ASN A 172 -0.47 -7.59 10.92
CA ASN A 172 0.72 -7.19 10.16
C ASN A 172 1.93 -6.99 11.08
N ALA A 173 2.87 -7.95 11.02
CA ALA A 173 4.09 -7.95 11.80
C ALA A 173 5.12 -6.87 11.39
N ASN A 174 4.96 -6.26 10.22
CA ASN A 174 5.86 -5.21 9.75
C ASN A 174 5.47 -3.81 10.27
N LEU A 175 4.25 -3.64 10.76
CA LEU A 175 3.79 -2.36 11.33
C LEU A 175 4.31 -2.22 12.76
N GLN A 176 4.99 -1.12 13.02
CA GLN A 176 5.39 -0.75 14.38
C GLN A 176 4.24 -0.03 15.09
N GLU A 177 4.10 -0.20 16.40
CA GLU A 177 3.12 0.55 17.17
C GLU A 177 3.57 2.01 17.29
N ASN A 178 2.91 2.90 16.55
CA ASN A 178 3.14 4.34 16.58
C ASN A 178 1.85 5.07 16.16
N ALA A 179 1.85 6.40 16.27
CA ALA A 179 0.68 7.22 15.95
C ALA A 179 0.21 7.07 14.48
N GLU A 180 1.13 6.91 13.54
CA GLU A 180 0.81 6.69 12.13
C GLU A 180 0.17 5.33 11.89
N THR A 181 0.56 4.29 12.63
CA THR A 181 -0.11 2.98 12.58
C THR A 181 -1.57 3.07 13.03
N SER A 182 -1.85 3.82 14.10
CA SER A 182 -3.24 4.01 14.58
C SER A 182 -4.08 4.79 13.57
N HIS A 183 -3.53 5.85 12.97
CA HIS A 183 -4.17 6.58 11.88
C HIS A 183 -4.41 5.70 10.65
N LYS A 184 -3.40 4.93 10.23
CA LYS A 184 -3.51 3.98 9.13
C LYS A 184 -4.62 2.97 9.38
N LYS A 185 -4.65 2.28 10.52
CA LYS A 185 -5.66 1.26 10.83
C LYS A 185 -7.09 1.80 10.81
N LYS A 186 -7.30 3.04 11.26
CA LYS A 186 -8.60 3.73 11.14
C LYS A 186 -8.98 3.97 9.68
N ALA A 187 -8.03 4.45 8.87
CA ALA A 187 -8.23 4.69 7.44
C ALA A 187 -8.46 3.38 6.66
N ASP A 188 -7.73 2.32 6.99
CA ASP A 188 -7.85 1.00 6.37
C ASP A 188 -9.23 0.41 6.63
N LYS A 189 -9.70 0.44 7.89
CA LYS A 189 -11.05 -0.04 8.26
C LYS A 189 -12.14 0.69 7.46
N MET A 190 -12.04 2.02 7.38
CA MET A 190 -12.98 2.85 6.61
C MET A 190 -12.92 2.53 5.11
N SER A 191 -11.72 2.35 4.55
CA SER A 191 -11.54 2.07 3.13
C SER A 191 -12.06 0.67 2.76
N LYS A 192 -11.81 -0.34 3.60
CA LYS A 192 -12.37 -1.69 3.42
C LYS A 192 -13.90 -1.68 3.38
N GLU A 193 -14.52 -0.98 4.34
CA GLU A 193 -15.98 -0.84 4.37
C GLU A 193 -16.51 -0.12 3.10
N GLN A 194 -15.84 0.95 2.67
CA GLN A 194 -16.19 1.67 1.46
C GLN A 194 -16.16 0.75 0.22
N TYR A 195 -15.07 0.00 0.01
CA TYR A 195 -14.95 -0.86 -1.16
C TYR A 195 -15.95 -2.00 -1.15
N LEU A 196 -16.26 -2.59 0.01
CA LEU A 196 -17.31 -3.61 0.12
C LEU A 196 -18.70 -3.07 -0.26
N LEU A 197 -18.98 -1.80 0.01
CA LEU A 197 -20.21 -1.13 -0.40
C LEU A 197 -20.20 -0.67 -1.87
N MET A 198 -19.05 -0.64 -2.53
CA MET A 198 -18.93 -0.24 -3.94
C MET A 198 -18.90 -1.43 -4.89
N ILE A 199 -18.36 -2.56 -4.45
CA ILE A 199 -18.28 -3.79 -5.23
C ILE A 199 -19.68 -4.45 -5.27
N PRO A 200 -20.05 -5.16 -6.37
CA PRO A 200 -21.29 -5.92 -6.43
C PRO A 200 -21.51 -6.82 -5.19
N PRO A 201 -22.70 -6.83 -4.57
CA PRO A 201 -22.93 -7.52 -3.30
C PRO A 201 -22.52 -8.99 -3.29
N LYS A 202 -22.75 -9.72 -4.40
CA LYS A 202 -22.33 -11.12 -4.54
C LYS A 202 -20.81 -11.29 -4.36
N LEU A 203 -20.00 -10.38 -4.88
CA LEU A 203 -18.54 -10.44 -4.81
C LEU A 203 -18.05 -10.01 -3.42
N ALA A 204 -18.66 -8.95 -2.86
CA ALA A 204 -18.41 -8.54 -1.48
C ALA A 204 -18.73 -9.68 -0.48
N ASP A 205 -19.87 -10.35 -0.64
CA ASP A 205 -20.26 -11.51 0.17
C ASP A 205 -19.29 -12.69 -0.01
N SER A 206 -18.76 -12.89 -1.22
CA SER A 206 -17.77 -13.95 -1.46
C SER A 206 -16.47 -13.69 -0.72
N HIS A 207 -16.06 -12.42 -0.62
CA HIS A 207 -14.94 -12.00 0.24
C HIS A 207 -15.25 -12.20 1.73
N LEU A 208 -16.40 -11.66 2.19
CA LEU A 208 -16.79 -11.69 3.60
C LEU A 208 -17.04 -13.11 4.13
N ASN A 209 -17.56 -14.00 3.29
CA ASN A 209 -17.78 -15.41 3.62
C ASN A 209 -16.50 -16.26 3.46
N GLY A 210 -15.40 -15.67 3.00
CA GLY A 210 -14.11 -16.34 2.82
C GLY A 210 -14.10 -17.37 1.70
N ASP A 211 -14.95 -17.23 0.69
CA ASP A 211 -14.87 -18.03 -0.55
C ASP A 211 -13.69 -17.56 -1.40
N ILE A 212 -13.51 -16.24 -1.46
CA ILE A 212 -12.34 -15.57 -2.05
C ILE A 212 -11.73 -14.61 -1.02
N HIS A 213 -10.49 -14.18 -1.24
CA HIS A 213 -9.84 -13.16 -0.44
C HIS A 213 -9.22 -12.10 -1.35
N ILE A 214 -9.70 -10.87 -1.24
CA ILE A 214 -9.19 -9.70 -1.95
C ILE A 214 -8.07 -9.14 -1.08
N HIS A 215 -6.83 -9.23 -1.55
CA HIS A 215 -5.68 -8.75 -0.80
C HIS A 215 -5.65 -7.21 -0.80
N ASP A 216 -5.14 -6.64 0.29
CA ASP A 216 -5.01 -5.19 0.48
C ASP A 216 -6.29 -4.42 0.07
N LEU A 217 -7.46 -4.94 0.46
CA LEU A 217 -8.77 -4.38 0.10
C LEU A 217 -8.90 -2.89 0.43
N GLU A 218 -8.21 -2.40 1.46
CA GLU A 218 -8.14 -0.97 1.78
C GLU A 218 -7.58 -0.07 0.65
N TYR A 219 -6.89 -0.66 -0.33
CA TYR A 219 -6.26 0.02 -1.46
C TYR A 219 -6.83 -0.38 -2.82
N PHE A 220 -7.90 -1.19 -2.84
CA PHE A 220 -8.41 -1.88 -4.03
C PHE A 220 -8.55 -0.97 -5.27
N GLY A 221 -9.11 0.24 -5.10
CA GLY A 221 -9.32 1.18 -6.20
C GLY A 221 -8.28 2.31 -6.31
N THR A 222 -7.24 2.33 -5.47
CA THR A 222 -6.30 3.47 -5.40
C THR A 222 -4.84 3.11 -5.61
N ARG A 223 -4.46 1.83 -5.47
CA ARG A 223 -3.07 1.40 -5.65
C ARG A 223 -3.00 0.09 -6.41
N ALA A 224 -1.99 -0.04 -7.26
CA ALA A 224 -1.59 -1.35 -7.76
C ALA A 224 -0.96 -2.17 -6.62
N PHE A 225 -0.97 -3.49 -6.78
CA PHE A 225 -0.42 -4.40 -5.77
C PHE A 225 1.11 -4.31 -5.75
N CYS A 226 1.82 -4.86 -6.74
CA CYS A 226 3.29 -4.93 -6.70
C CYS A 226 3.95 -4.57 -8.02
N GLN A 227 5.25 -4.28 -7.96
CA GLN A 227 5.99 -3.85 -9.13
C GLN A 227 7.50 -4.06 -8.99
N ASP A 228 8.10 -4.53 -10.09
CA ASP A 228 9.53 -4.58 -10.32
C ASP A 228 9.94 -3.50 -11.32
N TRP A 229 10.92 -2.69 -10.94
CA TRP A 229 11.30 -1.51 -11.68
C TRP A 229 12.59 -1.72 -12.47
N ASP A 230 12.64 -1.14 -13.67
CA ASP A 230 13.88 -0.98 -14.42
C ASP A 230 14.68 0.21 -13.89
N LEU A 231 15.79 -0.06 -13.20
CA LEU A 231 16.62 1.00 -12.62
C LEU A 231 17.21 1.96 -13.67
N ARG A 232 17.35 1.50 -14.93
CA ARG A 232 17.81 2.32 -16.05
C ARG A 232 16.90 3.52 -16.31
N TYR A 233 15.60 3.39 -16.03
CA TYR A 233 14.66 4.50 -16.12
C TYR A 233 15.12 5.71 -15.30
N PHE A 234 15.46 5.47 -14.02
CA PHE A 234 15.88 6.54 -13.10
C PHE A 234 17.28 7.08 -13.42
N PHE A 235 18.13 6.27 -14.07
CA PHE A 235 19.44 6.69 -14.54
C PHE A 235 19.39 7.46 -15.86
N TYR A 236 18.32 7.30 -16.64
CA TYR A 236 18.09 8.04 -17.88
C TYR A 236 17.34 9.36 -17.64
N TYR A 237 16.23 9.33 -16.90
CA TYR A 237 15.37 10.50 -16.70
C TYR A 237 15.69 11.29 -15.42
N GLY A 238 16.33 10.65 -14.44
CA GLY A 238 16.42 11.18 -13.08
C GLY A 238 15.26 10.70 -12.21
N LEU A 239 14.93 11.46 -11.17
CA LEU A 239 13.92 11.08 -10.19
C LEU A 239 12.89 12.18 -9.98
N MET A 240 11.63 11.80 -10.06
CA MET A 240 10.47 12.64 -9.77
C MET A 240 9.55 11.90 -8.78
N PRO A 241 9.78 12.06 -7.46
CA PRO A 241 9.13 11.24 -6.42
C PRO A 241 7.59 11.32 -6.38
N ASP A 242 7.03 12.47 -6.74
CA ASP A 242 5.58 12.74 -6.74
C ASP A 242 4.90 12.48 -8.09
N GLY A 243 5.66 11.99 -9.08
CA GLY A 243 5.17 11.73 -10.44
C GLY A 243 4.81 12.97 -11.28
N SER A 244 4.81 14.18 -10.71
CA SER A 244 4.40 15.42 -11.39
C SER A 244 5.45 16.52 -11.39
N GLY A 245 6.40 16.48 -10.45
CA GLY A 245 7.43 17.49 -10.25
C GLY A 245 6.92 18.81 -9.70
N THR A 246 5.68 18.83 -9.19
CA THR A 246 5.02 20.07 -8.74
C THR A 246 5.08 20.28 -7.23
N LYS A 247 5.23 19.20 -6.45
CA LYS A 247 5.26 19.23 -4.98
C LYS A 247 6.61 18.80 -4.43
N ALA A 248 7.21 17.78 -5.04
CA ALA A 248 8.54 17.29 -4.67
C ALA A 248 9.61 17.86 -5.60
N SER A 249 10.82 18.05 -5.07
CA SER A 249 11.98 18.41 -5.87
C SER A 249 12.28 17.33 -6.92
N VAL A 250 12.55 17.76 -8.15
CA VAL A 250 12.93 16.88 -9.27
C VAL A 250 14.46 16.81 -9.35
N ALA A 251 14.99 15.60 -9.43
CA ALA A 251 16.41 15.36 -9.67
C ALA A 251 16.63 14.96 -11.14
N GLY A 252 17.62 15.57 -11.79
CA GLY A 252 18.11 15.09 -13.08
C GLY A 252 18.92 13.79 -12.94
N PRO A 253 19.39 13.19 -14.05
CA PRO A 253 20.08 11.91 -14.04
C PRO A 253 21.32 11.88 -13.14
N ALA A 254 21.48 10.80 -12.37
CA ALA A 254 22.61 10.62 -11.46
C ALA A 254 23.96 10.68 -12.20
N LYS A 255 24.93 11.43 -11.65
CA LYS A 255 26.28 11.59 -12.21
C LYS A 255 27.38 10.89 -11.40
N LYS A 256 27.07 10.49 -10.16
CA LYS A 256 27.96 9.85 -9.19
C LYS A 256 27.21 8.73 -8.47
N ALA A 257 27.94 7.78 -7.90
CA ALA A 257 27.40 6.56 -7.32
C ALA A 257 26.48 6.82 -6.12
N GLU A 258 26.81 7.81 -5.29
CA GLU A 258 26.02 8.25 -4.15
C GLU A 258 24.61 8.67 -4.61
N VAL A 259 24.53 9.45 -5.69
CA VAL A 259 23.25 9.92 -6.25
C VAL A 259 22.49 8.77 -6.91
N ALA A 260 23.18 7.84 -7.56
CA ALA A 260 22.55 6.66 -8.17
C ALA A 260 21.91 5.75 -7.11
N ILE A 261 22.61 5.49 -6.01
CA ILE A 261 22.07 4.77 -4.85
C ILE A 261 20.87 5.53 -4.27
N LEU A 262 20.98 6.84 -4.05
CA LEU A 262 19.87 7.63 -3.52
C LEU A 262 18.67 7.68 -4.48
N HIS A 263 18.87 7.62 -5.80
CA HIS A 263 17.77 7.46 -6.76
C HIS A 263 17.06 6.12 -6.56
N ALA A 264 17.80 5.02 -6.44
CA ALA A 264 17.23 3.70 -6.17
C ALA A 264 16.44 3.68 -4.84
N VAL A 265 17.04 4.21 -3.77
CA VAL A 265 16.41 4.34 -2.44
C VAL A 265 15.10 5.11 -2.53
N LYS A 266 15.14 6.32 -3.11
CA LYS A 266 13.98 7.21 -3.12
C LYS A 266 12.89 6.72 -4.08
N ALA A 267 13.25 6.06 -5.17
CA ALA A 267 12.28 5.42 -6.05
C ALA A 267 11.46 4.37 -5.30
N LEU A 268 12.09 3.45 -4.57
CA LEU A 268 11.37 2.45 -3.77
C LEU A 268 10.60 3.08 -2.60
N GLY A 269 11.19 4.07 -1.92
CA GLY A 269 10.53 4.79 -0.84
C GLY A 269 9.25 5.52 -1.30
N SER A 270 9.29 6.16 -2.47
CA SER A 270 8.12 6.79 -3.08
C SER A 270 7.13 5.77 -3.63
N ALA A 271 7.59 4.62 -4.13
CA ALA A 271 6.69 3.57 -4.58
C ALA A 271 5.85 2.99 -3.42
N GLN A 272 6.39 2.90 -2.21
CA GLN A 272 5.66 2.40 -1.02
C GLN A 272 4.37 3.20 -0.69
N THR A 273 4.26 4.46 -1.14
CA THR A 273 3.04 5.26 -0.96
C THR A 273 2.03 5.09 -2.11
N ASN A 274 2.44 4.51 -3.23
CA ASN A 274 1.64 4.36 -4.45
C ASN A 274 1.24 2.90 -4.73
N PHE A 275 1.89 1.94 -4.08
CA PHE A 275 1.61 0.51 -4.20
C PHE A 275 1.16 -0.09 -2.85
N ALA A 276 0.43 -1.19 -2.91
CA ALA A 276 -0.08 -1.90 -1.72
C ALA A 276 0.88 -3.01 -1.24
N GLY A 277 1.56 -3.67 -2.17
CA GLY A 277 2.51 -4.73 -1.95
C GLY A 277 3.96 -4.28 -2.02
N GLY A 278 4.87 -5.25 -2.16
CA GLY A 278 6.31 -5.04 -2.25
C GLY A 278 6.75 -4.47 -3.59
N GLN A 279 7.91 -3.83 -3.58
CA GLN A 279 8.52 -3.14 -4.73
C GLN A 279 9.98 -3.56 -4.87
N GLY A 280 10.52 -3.62 -6.07
CA GLY A 280 11.94 -3.98 -6.20
C GLY A 280 12.60 -3.58 -7.49
N PHE A 281 13.85 -4.01 -7.63
CA PHE A 281 14.64 -3.87 -8.85
C PHE A 281 15.18 -5.21 -9.31
N TYR A 282 14.85 -5.57 -10.54
CA TYR A 282 15.43 -6.70 -11.24
C TYR A 282 16.81 -6.30 -11.80
N ASN A 283 17.73 -7.27 -11.92
CA ASN A 283 19.10 -7.04 -12.39
C ASN A 283 19.81 -5.82 -11.73
N PHE A 284 19.57 -5.64 -10.42
CA PHE A 284 19.97 -4.44 -9.68
C PHE A 284 21.46 -4.12 -9.83
N LEU A 285 22.31 -5.12 -9.60
CA LEU A 285 23.77 -4.97 -9.67
C LEU A 285 24.25 -4.67 -11.09
N THR A 286 23.70 -5.35 -12.10
CA THR A 286 24.05 -5.11 -13.51
C THR A 286 23.79 -3.65 -13.90
N PHE A 287 22.64 -3.10 -13.52
CA PHE A 287 22.28 -1.74 -13.92
C PHE A 287 23.03 -0.65 -13.16
N ILE A 288 23.37 -0.87 -11.89
CA ILE A 288 24.11 0.12 -11.09
C ILE A 288 25.63 0.04 -11.29
N ALA A 289 26.16 -1.09 -11.74
CA ALA A 289 27.60 -1.34 -11.90
C ALA A 289 28.40 -0.22 -12.61
N PRO A 290 27.88 0.45 -13.68
CA PRO A 290 28.60 1.56 -14.31
C PRO A 290 28.91 2.75 -13.39
N TYR A 291 28.20 2.88 -12.26
CA TYR A 291 28.48 3.91 -11.26
C TYR A 291 29.62 3.53 -10.31
N PHE A 292 29.98 2.24 -10.20
CA PHE A 292 31.05 1.74 -9.34
C PHE A 292 32.41 1.61 -10.04
N GLU A 293 32.47 1.93 -11.33
CA GLU A 293 33.69 1.85 -12.13
C GLU A 293 34.86 2.59 -11.48
N GLY A 294 35.96 1.86 -11.25
CA GLY A 294 37.19 2.40 -10.66
C GLY A 294 37.15 2.61 -9.14
N MET A 295 36.08 2.21 -8.46
CA MET A 295 35.98 2.27 -7.00
C MET A 295 36.68 1.07 -6.34
N SER A 296 37.18 1.28 -5.11
CA SER A 296 37.67 0.19 -4.25
C SER A 296 36.51 -0.58 -3.63
N TYR A 297 36.78 -1.81 -3.18
CA TYR A 297 35.80 -2.63 -2.48
C TYR A 297 35.17 -1.89 -1.28
N ASP A 298 35.98 -1.24 -0.43
CA ASP A 298 35.49 -0.49 0.74
C ASP A 298 34.49 0.61 0.36
N GLN A 299 34.71 1.29 -0.77
CA GLN A 299 33.78 2.32 -1.24
C GLN A 299 32.47 1.72 -1.74
N VAL A 300 32.53 0.58 -2.45
CA VAL A 300 31.33 -0.15 -2.92
C VAL A 300 30.55 -0.71 -1.74
N GLU A 301 31.24 -1.27 -0.74
CA GLU A 301 30.62 -1.77 0.50
C GLU A 301 29.94 -0.65 1.27
N GLN A 302 30.57 0.53 1.39
CA GLN A 302 29.98 1.67 2.08
C GLN A 302 28.70 2.19 1.38
N LEU A 303 28.69 2.22 0.05
CA LEU A 303 27.50 2.60 -0.73
C LEU A 303 26.38 1.57 -0.63
N THR A 304 26.74 0.29 -0.61
CA THR A 304 25.80 -0.81 -0.42
C THR A 304 25.21 -0.79 0.99
N GLN A 305 26.04 -0.49 2.00
CA GLN A 305 25.59 -0.27 3.37
C GLN A 305 24.60 0.89 3.43
N MET A 306 24.90 2.02 2.79
CA MET A 306 23.98 3.16 2.70
C MET A 306 22.62 2.75 2.10
N PHE A 307 22.63 1.96 1.02
CA PHE A 307 21.40 1.44 0.41
C PHE A 307 20.56 0.58 1.38
N VAL A 308 21.19 -0.40 2.05
CA VAL A 308 20.51 -1.31 2.99
C VAL A 308 19.95 -0.56 4.21
N TYR A 309 20.72 0.37 4.76
CA TYR A 309 20.29 1.18 5.90
C TYR A 309 19.10 2.07 5.53
N GLU A 310 19.14 2.75 4.38
CA GLU A 310 18.02 3.59 3.95
C GLU A 310 16.72 2.78 3.75
N MET A 311 16.80 1.55 3.23
CA MET A 311 15.62 0.66 3.12
C MET A 311 15.03 0.22 4.46
N THR A 312 15.86 0.18 5.51
CA THR A 312 15.46 -0.33 6.83
C THR A 312 15.28 0.74 7.90
N GLN A 313 15.50 2.01 7.56
CA GLN A 313 15.36 3.15 8.47
C GLN A 313 14.31 4.17 8.02
N MET A 314 13.79 4.05 6.80
CA MET A 314 12.78 4.96 6.28
C MET A 314 11.40 4.73 6.95
N MET A 315 11.17 5.42 8.07
CA MET A 315 9.95 5.36 8.89
C MET A 315 8.83 6.32 8.45
N VAL A 316 8.96 6.93 7.27
CA VAL A 316 7.99 7.91 6.74
C VAL A 316 6.95 7.27 5.81
N ALA A 317 7.08 5.98 5.51
CA ALA A 317 6.17 5.29 4.61
C ALA A 317 4.91 4.77 5.34
N ARG A 318 3.89 4.38 4.55
CA ARG A 318 2.58 3.82 4.95
C ARG A 318 2.48 3.34 6.41
N GLY A 319 1.92 4.17 7.30
CA GLY A 319 1.70 3.82 8.72
C GLY A 319 2.99 3.65 9.53
N GLY A 320 4.07 4.32 9.14
CA GLY A 320 5.40 4.13 9.73
C GLY A 320 6.03 2.76 9.48
N GLN A 321 5.57 2.02 8.46
CA GLN A 321 6.17 0.75 8.06
C GLN A 321 7.49 1.01 7.31
N LEU A 322 8.49 0.15 7.53
CA LEU A 322 9.66 0.09 6.64
C LEU A 322 9.25 -0.27 5.21
N VAL A 323 10.03 0.20 4.24
CA VAL A 323 9.78 -0.05 2.81
C VAL A 323 9.88 -1.55 2.54
N PHE A 324 8.81 -2.13 2.00
CA PHE A 324 8.80 -3.53 1.61
C PHE A 324 9.52 -3.66 0.26
N SER A 325 10.84 -3.78 0.30
CA SER A 325 11.69 -3.80 -0.88
C SER A 325 12.36 -5.14 -1.19
N SER A 326 12.66 -5.38 -2.47
CA SER A 326 13.56 -6.45 -2.93
C SER A 326 14.54 -5.98 -3.99
N VAL A 327 15.65 -6.70 -4.13
CA VAL A 327 16.60 -6.55 -5.24
C VAL A 327 17.01 -7.92 -5.75
N GLN A 328 16.91 -8.12 -7.06
CA GLN A 328 17.38 -9.33 -7.72
C GLN A 328 18.88 -9.22 -8.00
N LEU A 329 19.63 -10.26 -7.62
CA LEU A 329 21.08 -10.29 -7.67
C LEU A 329 21.56 -11.53 -8.41
N SER A 330 22.48 -11.32 -9.35
CA SER A 330 23.25 -12.37 -10.01
C SER A 330 24.73 -12.12 -9.72
N PRO A 331 25.58 -13.17 -9.59
CA PRO A 331 26.97 -13.03 -9.17
C PRO A 331 27.87 -12.43 -10.27
N GLY A 332 27.38 -12.29 -11.49
CA GLY A 332 28.05 -11.63 -12.61
C GLY A 332 27.04 -10.99 -13.56
N VAL A 333 27.49 -10.51 -14.71
CA VAL A 333 26.64 -9.90 -15.75
C VAL A 333 25.95 -11.01 -16.56
N PRO A 334 24.61 -11.12 -16.51
CA PRO A 334 23.88 -12.14 -17.27
C PRO A 334 24.10 -11.99 -18.78
N LEU A 335 24.13 -13.11 -19.51
CA LEU A 335 24.40 -13.11 -20.96
C LEU A 335 23.45 -12.20 -21.73
N LEU A 336 22.18 -12.16 -21.31
CA LEU A 336 21.13 -11.33 -21.92
C LEU A 336 21.48 -9.83 -21.95
N TRP A 337 22.22 -9.36 -20.94
CA TRP A 337 22.59 -7.95 -20.80
C TRP A 337 24.01 -7.65 -21.30
N ARG A 338 24.87 -8.67 -21.42
CA ARG A 338 26.31 -8.53 -21.63
C ARG A 338 26.67 -7.63 -22.82
N ASP A 339 25.97 -7.78 -23.95
CA ASP A 339 26.21 -7.04 -25.20
C ASP A 339 25.32 -5.79 -25.36
N LYS A 340 24.42 -5.53 -24.40
CA LYS A 340 23.47 -4.42 -24.45
C LYS A 340 24.12 -3.12 -23.96
N PRO A 341 23.75 -1.97 -24.54
CA PRO A 341 24.34 -0.69 -24.19
C PRO A 341 24.00 -0.31 -22.75
N VAL A 342 24.95 0.28 -22.03
CA VAL A 342 24.67 0.77 -20.68
C VAL A 342 23.82 2.03 -20.72
N VAL A 343 22.86 2.11 -19.80
CA VAL A 343 22.11 3.34 -19.53
C VAL A 343 22.74 4.02 -18.32
N TYR A 344 23.47 5.10 -18.58
CA TYR A 344 24.38 5.70 -17.60
C TYR A 344 24.46 7.21 -17.78
N LYS A 345 24.34 7.94 -16.66
CA LYS A 345 24.44 9.41 -16.61
C LYS A 345 23.48 10.14 -17.55
N GLY A 346 22.26 9.63 -17.72
CA GLY A 346 21.22 10.27 -18.53
C GLY A 346 21.31 9.98 -20.03
N LYS A 347 22.04 8.93 -20.43
CA LYS A 347 22.28 8.58 -21.83
C LYS A 347 22.32 7.07 -22.01
N VAL A 348 21.94 6.62 -23.20
CA VAL A 348 22.20 5.26 -23.69
C VAL A 348 23.58 5.25 -24.37
N TRP A 349 24.49 4.37 -23.95
CA TRP A 349 25.86 4.29 -24.48
C TRP A 349 25.93 3.33 -25.67
N ASP A 350 25.20 3.67 -26.73
CA ASP A 350 24.99 2.87 -27.94
C ASP A 350 25.91 3.24 -29.11
N GLY A 351 26.74 4.28 -28.97
CA GLY A 351 27.53 4.88 -30.04
C GLY A 351 26.84 6.04 -30.75
N VAL A 352 25.56 6.32 -30.43
CA VAL A 352 24.77 7.44 -30.97
C VAL A 352 24.64 8.54 -29.93
N GLN A 353 24.11 8.26 -28.73
CA GLN A 353 23.96 9.30 -27.68
C GLN A 353 25.23 9.52 -26.87
N ALA A 354 26.03 8.47 -26.71
CA ALA A 354 27.33 8.43 -26.04
C ALA A 354 28.21 7.35 -26.67
N PRO A 355 29.55 7.37 -26.46
CA PRO A 355 30.44 6.30 -26.94
C PRO A 355 29.92 4.92 -26.55
N LYS A 356 30.06 3.93 -27.44
CA LYS A 356 29.51 2.60 -27.18
C LYS A 356 30.18 1.98 -25.95
N ARG A 357 29.37 1.59 -24.97
CA ARG A 357 29.77 0.79 -23.81
C ARG A 357 28.68 -0.20 -23.46
N THR A 358 29.07 -1.41 -23.07
CA THR A 358 28.13 -2.51 -22.79
C THR A 358 28.21 -2.98 -21.35
N TYR A 359 27.14 -3.59 -20.84
CA TYR A 359 27.13 -4.06 -19.45
C TYR A 359 28.21 -5.11 -19.16
N GLY A 360 28.63 -5.89 -20.17
CA GLY A 360 29.70 -6.87 -20.05
C GLY A 360 31.07 -6.29 -19.66
N GLU A 361 31.28 -4.99 -19.83
CA GLU A 361 32.51 -4.30 -19.39
C GLU A 361 32.61 -4.17 -17.86
N PHE A 362 31.51 -4.38 -17.13
CA PHE A 362 31.40 -4.08 -15.70
C PHE A 362 31.25 -5.34 -14.82
N GLU A 363 31.76 -6.48 -15.29
CA GLU A 363 31.77 -7.76 -14.55
C GLU A 363 32.43 -7.61 -13.17
N ARG A 364 33.55 -6.86 -13.10
CA ARG A 364 34.26 -6.55 -11.86
C ARG A 364 33.34 -5.85 -10.86
N GLU A 365 32.67 -4.80 -11.28
CA GLU A 365 31.79 -3.99 -10.42
C GLU A 365 30.58 -4.78 -9.93
N VAL A 366 30.02 -5.69 -10.74
CA VAL A 366 28.93 -6.57 -10.32
C VAL A 366 29.40 -7.54 -9.23
N ARG A 367 30.56 -8.20 -9.40
CA ARG A 367 31.11 -9.12 -8.38
C ARG A 367 31.41 -8.42 -7.07
N LEU A 368 32.01 -7.23 -7.12
CA LEU A 368 32.24 -6.39 -5.94
C LEU A 368 30.93 -6.00 -5.24
N GLY A 369 29.92 -5.60 -6.02
CA GLY A 369 28.60 -5.25 -5.49
C GLY A 369 27.87 -6.44 -4.86
N PHE A 370 28.00 -7.64 -5.42
CA PHE A 370 27.42 -8.86 -4.87
C PHE A 370 28.08 -9.22 -3.54
N GLU A 371 29.42 -9.23 -3.51
CA GLU A 371 30.17 -9.46 -2.28
C GLU A 371 29.79 -8.46 -1.20
N ALA A 372 29.80 -7.16 -1.53
CA ALA A 372 29.42 -6.09 -0.63
C ALA A 372 28.02 -6.29 -0.05
N MET A 373 27.03 -6.62 -0.90
CA MET A 373 25.66 -6.86 -0.45
C MET A 373 25.60 -8.01 0.55
N MET A 374 26.23 -9.15 0.25
CA MET A 374 26.24 -10.29 1.16
C MET A 374 26.97 -9.98 2.47
N ASN A 375 28.10 -9.26 2.40
CA ASN A 375 28.87 -8.89 3.59
C ASN A 375 28.11 -7.91 4.50
N VAL A 376 27.43 -6.91 3.95
CA VAL A 376 26.55 -6.01 4.73
C VAL A 376 25.42 -6.80 5.40
N MET A 377 24.74 -7.67 4.65
CA MET A 377 23.65 -8.49 5.18
C MET A 377 24.13 -9.47 6.27
N LEU A 378 25.33 -10.05 6.12
CA LEU A 378 25.93 -10.98 7.09
C LEU A 378 26.39 -10.29 8.38
N LYS A 379 26.84 -9.03 8.29
CA LYS A 379 27.24 -8.21 9.45
C LYS A 379 26.02 -7.80 10.29
N GLY A 380 24.87 -7.60 9.64
CA GLY A 380 23.67 -7.07 10.29
C GLY A 380 23.79 -5.58 10.64
N ASP A 381 22.82 -5.08 11.41
CA ASP A 381 22.84 -3.72 11.93
C ASP A 381 23.96 -3.50 12.97
N TYR A 382 24.02 -2.31 13.55
CA TYR A 382 25.04 -1.97 14.55
C TYR A 382 25.03 -2.91 15.77
N TRP A 383 23.89 -3.53 16.08
CA TRP A 383 23.75 -4.51 17.16
C TRP A 383 23.85 -5.97 16.67
N GLY A 384 24.15 -6.19 15.40
CA GLY A 384 24.25 -7.52 14.78
C GLY A 384 22.89 -8.15 14.45
N LYS A 385 21.80 -7.39 14.47
CA LYS A 385 20.48 -7.88 14.07
C LYS A 385 20.44 -8.00 12.53
N PRO A 386 19.85 -9.08 11.98
CA PRO A 386 19.73 -9.22 10.53
C PRO A 386 18.83 -8.13 9.92
N PHE A 387 19.11 -7.80 8.67
CA PHE A 387 18.26 -6.96 7.84
C PHE A 387 17.19 -7.81 7.14
N ASN A 388 15.94 -7.34 7.20
CA ASN A 388 14.83 -7.96 6.47
C ASN A 388 14.65 -7.37 5.06
N PHE A 389 15.16 -6.15 4.84
CA PHE A 389 15.03 -5.39 3.59
C PHE A 389 16.35 -4.71 3.21
N PRO A 390 16.56 -4.38 1.92
CA PRO A 390 15.83 -4.96 0.80
C PRO A 390 16.09 -6.45 0.76
N LYS A 391 15.07 -7.27 0.48
CA LYS A 391 15.25 -8.71 0.37
C LYS A 391 16.21 -9.00 -0.79
N PRO A 392 17.32 -9.70 -0.57
CA PRO A 392 18.13 -10.18 -1.68
C PRO A 392 17.42 -11.37 -2.32
N GLU A 393 17.24 -11.33 -3.63
CA GLU A 393 16.68 -12.40 -4.43
C GLU A 393 17.79 -12.93 -5.35
N ILE A 394 18.42 -14.02 -4.92
CA ILE A 394 19.61 -14.57 -5.58
C ILE A 394 19.17 -15.45 -6.75
N SER A 395 19.59 -15.05 -7.95
CA SER A 395 19.32 -15.78 -9.17
C SER A 395 20.32 -16.94 -9.33
N LEU A 396 19.81 -18.17 -9.45
CA LEU A 396 20.60 -19.35 -9.81
C LEU A 396 20.38 -19.65 -11.28
N GLU A 397 21.24 -19.08 -12.13
CA GLU A 397 21.13 -19.16 -13.59
C GLU A 397 22.19 -20.10 -14.17
N PRO A 398 21.90 -20.77 -15.31
CA PRO A 398 22.89 -21.58 -16.03
C PRO A 398 24.19 -20.83 -16.34
N ASP A 399 24.09 -19.52 -16.63
CA ASP A 399 25.19 -18.62 -16.95
C ASP A 399 26.31 -18.61 -15.89
N PHE A 400 25.97 -18.86 -14.62
CA PHE A 400 26.90 -18.77 -13.48
C PHE A 400 27.19 -20.11 -12.82
N MET A 401 26.75 -21.22 -13.43
CA MET A 401 27.12 -22.58 -12.98
C MET A 401 28.51 -23.00 -13.46
N THR A 402 29.07 -22.27 -14.41
CA THR A 402 30.44 -22.46 -14.93
C THR A 402 31.23 -21.19 -14.68
N GLU A 403 32.43 -21.33 -14.13
CA GLU A 403 33.33 -20.20 -13.87
C GLU A 403 33.90 -19.61 -15.16
N ASP A 404 34.11 -18.30 -15.16
CA ASP A 404 34.96 -17.64 -16.16
C ASP A 404 36.41 -17.73 -15.70
N GLU A 405 37.07 -18.84 -16.04
CA GLU A 405 38.46 -19.13 -15.63
C GLU A 405 39.46 -18.05 -16.05
N GLU A 406 39.26 -17.44 -17.21
CA GLU A 406 40.16 -16.39 -17.69
C GLU A 406 39.95 -15.08 -16.92
N PHE A 407 38.69 -14.72 -16.66
CA PHE A 407 38.38 -13.57 -15.82
C PHE A 407 38.91 -13.77 -14.40
N ASN A 408 38.70 -14.94 -13.80
CA ASN A 408 39.18 -15.29 -12.45
C ASN A 408 40.72 -15.24 -12.38
N ARG A 409 41.41 -15.72 -13.42
CA ARG A 409 42.88 -15.68 -13.50
C ARG A 409 43.44 -14.26 -13.63
N THR A 410 42.72 -13.37 -14.31
CA THR A 410 43.14 -11.98 -14.52
C THR A 410 42.74 -11.05 -13.37
N HIS A 411 41.77 -11.46 -12.55
CA HIS A 411 41.28 -10.73 -11.38
C HIS A 411 41.25 -11.63 -10.12
N PRO A 412 42.41 -12.15 -9.67
CA PRO A 412 42.49 -13.08 -8.54
C PRO A 412 42.06 -12.46 -7.20
N GLU A 413 41.91 -11.13 -7.13
CA GLU A 413 41.39 -10.41 -5.97
C GLU A 413 39.86 -10.46 -5.85
N LEU A 414 39.15 -10.83 -6.92
CA LEU A 414 37.70 -10.93 -6.94
C LEU A 414 37.27 -12.36 -6.64
N LEU A 415 36.16 -12.49 -5.91
CA LEU A 415 35.55 -13.78 -5.67
C LEU A 415 35.00 -14.38 -6.97
N SER A 416 35.17 -15.70 -7.09
CA SER A 416 34.53 -16.53 -8.12
C SER A 416 33.01 -16.60 -7.93
N TYR A 417 32.27 -17.07 -8.95
CA TYR A 417 30.82 -17.21 -8.82
C TYR A 417 30.44 -18.18 -7.68
N ASN A 418 31.19 -19.26 -7.54
CA ASN A 418 30.99 -20.23 -6.47
C ASN A 418 31.23 -19.62 -5.07
N GLU A 419 32.28 -18.80 -4.90
CA GLU A 419 32.54 -18.12 -3.62
C GLU A 419 31.46 -17.08 -3.31
N LEU A 420 30.95 -16.36 -4.31
CA LEU A 420 29.84 -15.42 -4.15
C LEU A 420 28.56 -16.14 -3.74
N TYR A 421 28.20 -17.25 -4.42
CA TYR A 421 27.06 -18.07 -4.00
C TYR A 421 27.26 -18.68 -2.61
N THR A 422 28.49 -19.07 -2.25
CA THR A 422 28.82 -19.57 -0.91
C THR A 422 28.50 -18.53 0.16
N LYS A 423 28.78 -17.24 -0.07
CA LYS A 423 28.37 -16.16 0.85
C LYS A 423 26.85 -16.04 0.97
N ALA A 424 26.12 -16.18 -0.13
CA ALA A 424 24.65 -16.18 -0.08
C ALA A 424 24.10 -17.38 0.71
N PHE A 425 24.70 -18.56 0.57
CA PHE A 425 24.35 -19.74 1.38
C PHE A 425 24.75 -19.58 2.85
N GLU A 426 25.87 -18.92 3.16
CA GLU A 426 26.24 -18.57 4.54
C GLU A 426 25.18 -17.65 5.16
N LEU A 427 24.72 -16.64 4.42
CA LEU A 427 23.66 -15.74 4.86
C LEU A 427 22.38 -16.54 5.17
N ALA A 428 22.01 -17.48 4.29
CA ALA A 428 20.85 -18.36 4.49
C ALA A 428 20.99 -19.22 5.75
N ALA A 429 22.16 -19.84 5.94
CA ALA A 429 22.43 -20.68 7.09
C ALA A 429 22.40 -19.91 8.41
N ARG A 430 22.81 -18.62 8.41
CA ARG A 430 22.85 -17.79 9.60
C ARG A 430 21.50 -17.15 9.95
N TYR A 431 20.76 -16.66 8.95
CA TYR A 431 19.60 -15.79 9.18
C TYR A 431 18.31 -16.22 8.47
N GLY A 432 18.31 -17.29 7.68
CA GLY A 432 17.12 -17.75 6.94
C GLY A 432 16.72 -16.86 5.75
N THR A 433 17.63 -16.00 5.31
CA THR A 433 17.58 -15.13 4.12
C THR A 433 18.92 -15.31 3.40
N PRO A 434 19.05 -15.25 2.06
CA PRO A 434 18.17 -14.66 1.08
C PRO A 434 17.18 -15.65 0.45
N TYR A 435 16.38 -15.16 -0.50
CA TYR A 435 15.55 -15.99 -1.37
C TYR A 435 16.40 -16.47 -2.54
N PHE A 436 16.18 -17.70 -3.00
CA PHE A 436 16.85 -18.26 -4.17
C PHE A 436 15.83 -18.52 -5.28
N ASP A 437 16.04 -17.92 -6.45
CA ASP A 437 15.27 -18.22 -7.65
C ASP A 437 16.05 -19.24 -8.49
N ASN A 438 15.59 -20.49 -8.46
CA ASN A 438 16.20 -21.56 -9.24
C ASN A 438 15.72 -21.54 -10.70
N GLN A 439 16.56 -21.00 -11.59
CA GLN A 439 16.28 -20.91 -13.02
C GLN A 439 16.93 -22.03 -13.84
N LEU A 440 17.62 -22.99 -13.20
CA LEU A 440 18.27 -24.11 -13.87
C LEU A 440 17.32 -25.05 -14.65
N PRO A 441 16.10 -25.35 -14.16
CA PRO A 441 15.20 -26.24 -14.89
C PRO A 441 14.80 -25.67 -16.26
N GLU A 442 14.83 -26.49 -17.31
CA GLU A 442 14.62 -26.05 -18.70
C GLU A 442 13.29 -25.31 -18.92
N TYR A 443 12.21 -25.72 -18.25
CA TYR A 443 10.89 -25.09 -18.36
C TYR A 443 10.88 -23.62 -17.90
N ARG A 444 11.91 -23.17 -17.17
CA ARG A 444 12.08 -21.79 -16.74
C ARG A 444 12.56 -20.89 -17.87
N GLY A 445 13.17 -21.44 -18.91
CA GLY A 445 13.63 -20.67 -20.07
C GLY A 445 14.70 -19.63 -19.73
N ALA A 446 15.58 -19.92 -18.76
CA ALA A 446 16.66 -19.01 -18.36
C ALA A 446 17.44 -18.48 -19.57
N GLY A 447 17.78 -17.19 -19.53
CA GLY A 447 18.48 -16.49 -20.63
C GLY A 447 17.63 -16.12 -21.85
N LYS A 448 16.38 -16.58 -21.96
CA LYS A 448 15.48 -16.26 -23.10
C LYS A 448 14.57 -15.04 -22.86
N GLY A 449 14.58 -14.51 -21.65
CA GLY A 449 13.67 -13.45 -21.23
C GLY A 449 14.09 -12.81 -19.91
N ILE A 450 13.34 -11.79 -19.48
CA ILE A 450 13.44 -11.27 -18.12
C ILE A 450 12.48 -12.07 -17.26
N SER A 451 12.97 -12.62 -16.16
CA SER A 451 12.17 -13.22 -15.09
C SER A 451 12.52 -12.49 -13.82
N CYS A 452 11.52 -12.00 -13.10
CA CYS A 452 11.73 -11.36 -11.81
C CYS A 452 10.69 -11.80 -10.81
N TYR A 453 11.02 -11.66 -9.52
CA TYR A 453 10.11 -11.97 -8.45
C TYR A 453 9.76 -10.71 -7.69
N GLN A 454 8.48 -10.54 -7.41
CA GLN A 454 8.01 -9.45 -6.58
C GLN A 454 7.05 -9.95 -5.52
N CYS A 455 6.97 -9.15 -4.45
CA CYS A 455 6.45 -9.61 -3.16
C CYS A 455 7.11 -10.94 -2.76
N CYS A 456 6.46 -11.75 -1.94
CA CYS A 456 7.08 -12.96 -1.40
C CYS A 456 7.37 -14.04 -2.45
N ALA A 457 6.70 -14.07 -3.62
CA ALA A 457 6.86 -15.17 -4.60
C ALA A 457 6.26 -14.96 -6.00
N TYR A 458 5.81 -13.76 -6.43
CA TYR A 458 5.18 -13.62 -7.74
C TYR A 458 6.23 -13.55 -8.85
N ASN A 459 6.22 -14.53 -9.75
CA ASN A 459 7.07 -14.52 -10.93
C ASN A 459 6.41 -13.74 -12.06
N PHE A 460 7.10 -12.72 -12.56
CA PHE A 460 6.77 -12.04 -13.80
C PHE A 460 7.82 -12.35 -14.84
N SER A 461 7.37 -12.73 -16.04
CA SER A 461 8.27 -13.00 -17.16
C SER A 461 7.86 -12.27 -18.42
N SER A 462 8.84 -11.70 -19.12
CA SER A 462 8.72 -11.18 -20.47
C SER A 462 9.79 -11.83 -21.36
N SER A 463 9.44 -12.10 -22.61
CA SER A 463 10.31 -12.81 -23.57
C SER A 463 10.01 -12.34 -24.98
N HIS A 464 10.95 -12.53 -25.90
CA HIS A 464 10.79 -12.17 -27.32
C HIS A 464 9.47 -12.67 -27.94
N ASP A 465 8.99 -13.85 -27.56
CA ASP A 465 7.77 -14.44 -28.14
C ASP A 465 6.46 -13.83 -27.62
N LYS A 466 6.51 -13.10 -26.49
CA LYS A 466 5.33 -12.58 -25.79
C LYS A 466 5.24 -11.06 -25.77
N ASP A 467 6.33 -10.36 -26.08
CA ASP A 467 6.46 -8.91 -26.00
C ASP A 467 7.07 -8.40 -27.30
N SER A 468 6.24 -7.81 -28.16
CA SER A 468 6.68 -7.28 -29.46
C SER A 468 7.68 -6.13 -29.35
N GLU A 469 7.81 -5.51 -28.17
CA GLU A 469 8.74 -4.43 -27.89
C GLU A 469 9.95 -4.90 -27.06
N PHE A 470 10.10 -6.21 -26.85
CA PHE A 470 11.13 -6.79 -26.00
C PHE A 470 12.54 -6.32 -26.37
N GLU A 471 12.87 -6.33 -27.66
CA GLU A 471 14.18 -5.89 -28.14
C GLU A 471 14.39 -4.39 -27.87
N ASP A 472 13.41 -3.55 -28.18
CA ASP A 472 13.51 -2.12 -27.92
C ASP A 472 13.70 -1.83 -26.42
N LYS A 473 13.05 -2.60 -25.54
CA LYS A 473 13.21 -2.52 -24.08
C LYS A 473 14.59 -2.99 -23.63
N LEU A 474 15.16 -4.03 -24.24
CA LEU A 474 16.55 -4.44 -23.95
C LEU A 474 17.54 -3.33 -24.30
N TYR A 475 17.39 -2.71 -25.47
CA TYR A 475 18.28 -1.63 -25.94
C TYR A 475 17.92 -0.24 -25.39
N PHE A 476 16.85 -0.12 -24.60
CA PHE A 476 16.34 1.15 -24.06
C PHE A 476 16.04 2.18 -25.16
N ARG A 477 15.54 1.72 -26.33
CA ARG A 477 15.23 2.60 -27.46
C ARG A 477 14.00 3.46 -27.13
N GLU A 478 14.11 4.76 -27.39
CA GLU A 478 13.03 5.72 -27.12
C GLU A 478 12.54 5.73 -25.65
N GLY A 479 13.36 5.26 -24.72
CA GLY A 479 12.99 5.17 -23.30
C GLY A 479 12.10 3.96 -22.95
N LYS A 480 11.88 3.03 -23.88
CA LYS A 480 11.17 1.78 -23.61
C LYS A 480 11.97 0.92 -22.63
N HIS A 481 11.29 0.37 -21.65
CA HIS A 481 11.88 -0.43 -20.58
C HIS A 481 10.88 -1.46 -20.05
N PHE A 482 11.36 -2.42 -19.24
CA PHE A 482 10.48 -3.38 -18.61
C PHE A 482 9.87 -2.78 -17.34
N SER A 483 8.60 -3.08 -17.14
CA SER A 483 7.80 -2.64 -16.01
C SER A 483 6.83 -3.77 -15.75
N MET A 484 7.09 -4.55 -14.70
CA MET A 484 6.42 -5.83 -14.48
C MET A 484 5.89 -5.89 -13.06
N GLY A 485 4.62 -6.25 -12.91
CA GLY A 485 3.96 -6.26 -11.63
C GLY A 485 2.52 -6.75 -11.73
N ALA A 486 1.81 -6.65 -10.62
CA ALA A 486 0.40 -7.00 -10.53
C ALA A 486 -0.42 -5.80 -10.09
N TRP A 487 -1.57 -5.61 -10.74
CA TRP A 487 -2.57 -4.62 -10.35
C TRP A 487 -3.27 -5.02 -9.05
N GLN A 488 -3.61 -6.31 -8.90
CA GLN A 488 -4.32 -6.84 -7.75
C GLN A 488 -4.02 -8.34 -7.58
N VAL A 489 -4.21 -8.87 -6.37
CA VAL A 489 -4.20 -10.29 -6.04
C VAL A 489 -5.52 -10.67 -5.39
N VAL A 490 -6.14 -11.73 -5.89
CA VAL A 490 -7.29 -12.38 -5.26
C VAL A 490 -6.98 -13.86 -5.07
N SER A 491 -7.15 -14.37 -3.85
CA SER A 491 -6.93 -15.79 -3.54
C SER A 491 -8.24 -16.55 -3.44
N LEU A 492 -8.24 -17.77 -3.99
CA LEU A 492 -9.35 -18.71 -3.88
C LEU A 492 -9.19 -19.58 -2.65
N ASN A 493 -10.26 -19.75 -1.86
CA ASN A 493 -10.22 -20.64 -0.71
C ASN A 493 -10.49 -22.09 -1.14
N CYS A 494 -9.44 -22.78 -1.59
CA CYS A 494 -9.52 -24.17 -2.03
C CYS A 494 -10.06 -25.13 -0.94
N PRO A 495 -9.66 -25.02 0.35
CA PRO A 495 -10.28 -25.80 1.42
C PRO A 495 -11.79 -25.60 1.54
N ARG A 496 -12.28 -24.37 1.37
CA ARG A 496 -13.71 -24.05 1.37
C ARG A 496 -14.43 -24.69 0.18
N ALA A 497 -13.85 -24.64 -1.01
CA ALA A 497 -14.39 -25.32 -2.19
C ALA A 497 -14.49 -26.84 -1.96
N ALA A 498 -13.44 -27.47 -1.43
CA ALA A 498 -13.42 -28.90 -1.10
C ALA A 498 -14.48 -29.26 -0.04
N TYR A 499 -14.68 -28.40 0.96
CA TYR A 499 -15.73 -28.59 1.96
C TYR A 499 -17.14 -28.56 1.34
N LYS A 500 -17.42 -27.59 0.46
CA LYS A 500 -18.72 -27.46 -0.24
C LYS A 500 -18.98 -28.65 -1.18
N ALA A 501 -17.93 -29.16 -1.82
CA ALA A 501 -18.00 -30.26 -2.78
C ALA A 501 -18.33 -31.63 -2.15
N LYS A 502 -18.20 -31.81 -0.83
CA LYS A 502 -18.56 -33.06 -0.13
C LYS A 502 -17.99 -34.34 -0.77
N LYS A 503 -16.72 -34.30 -1.19
CA LYS A 503 -16.00 -35.40 -1.88
C LYS A 503 -16.47 -35.72 -3.30
N ASP A 504 -17.25 -34.84 -3.93
CA ASP A 504 -17.59 -34.94 -5.34
C ASP A 504 -16.66 -34.06 -6.20
N ASP A 505 -15.82 -34.69 -7.02
CA ASP A 505 -14.80 -33.99 -7.82
C ASP A 505 -15.43 -33.06 -8.85
N ASP A 506 -16.54 -33.46 -9.48
CA ASP A 506 -17.26 -32.60 -10.43
C ASP A 506 -17.79 -31.33 -9.75
N SER A 507 -18.31 -31.45 -8.52
CA SER A 507 -18.71 -30.29 -7.72
C SER A 507 -17.51 -29.44 -7.30
N LEU A 508 -16.38 -30.05 -6.95
CA LEU A 508 -15.15 -29.31 -6.62
C LEU A 508 -14.69 -28.44 -7.80
N PHE A 509 -14.60 -29.01 -9.00
CA PHE A 509 -14.19 -28.24 -10.18
C PHE A 509 -15.19 -27.16 -10.54
N ARG A 510 -16.49 -27.39 -10.38
CA ARG A 510 -17.53 -26.35 -10.55
C ARG A 510 -17.37 -25.21 -9.55
N GLU A 511 -17.14 -25.51 -8.27
CA GLU A 511 -16.96 -24.48 -7.24
C GLU A 511 -15.68 -23.67 -7.46
N LEU A 512 -14.56 -24.33 -7.76
CA LEU A 512 -13.30 -23.66 -8.09
C LEU A 512 -13.45 -22.76 -9.31
N LYS A 513 -14.10 -23.26 -10.38
CA LYS A 513 -14.37 -22.45 -11.57
C LYS A 513 -15.24 -21.24 -11.24
N ASN A 514 -16.31 -21.42 -10.47
CA ASN A 514 -17.16 -20.31 -10.07
C ASN A 514 -16.39 -19.26 -9.26
N MET A 515 -15.53 -19.67 -8.32
CA MET A 515 -14.65 -18.74 -7.59
C MET A 515 -13.67 -18.03 -8.52
N MET A 516 -13.12 -18.72 -9.54
CA MET A 516 -12.25 -18.11 -10.54
C MET A 516 -12.99 -17.07 -11.38
N ASP A 517 -14.21 -17.41 -11.85
CA ASP A 517 -15.06 -16.49 -12.62
C ASP A 517 -15.36 -15.23 -11.79
N GLN A 518 -15.68 -15.39 -10.49
CA GLN A 518 -15.88 -14.26 -9.57
C GLN A 518 -14.63 -13.39 -9.39
N CYS A 519 -13.43 -13.99 -9.34
CA CYS A 519 -12.18 -13.24 -9.27
C CYS A 519 -11.91 -12.44 -10.56
N MET A 520 -12.39 -12.90 -11.72
CA MET A 520 -12.25 -12.19 -12.99
C MET A 520 -13.27 -11.06 -13.17
N ASP A 521 -14.43 -11.17 -12.52
CA ASP A 521 -15.47 -10.13 -12.53
C ASP A 521 -15.12 -8.93 -11.63
N LEU A 522 -14.22 -9.11 -10.64
CA LEU A 522 -13.67 -8.05 -9.78
C LEU A 522 -12.69 -7.15 -10.56
#